data_AF-A0A3C0UJB8-F1
#
_entry.id   AF-A0A3C0UJB8-F1
#
_cell.length_a   1.000
_cell.length_b   1.000
_cell.length_c   1.000
_cell.angle_alpha   90.00
_cell.angle_beta   90.00
_cell.angle_gamma   90.00
#
_symmetry.space_group_name_H-M   'P 1'
#
loop_
_entity.id
_entity.type
_entity.pdbx_description
1 polymer ?
#
loop_
_entity_poly.entity_id
_entity_poly.type
_entity_poly.pdbx_seq_one_letter_code
_entity_poly.pdbx_strand_id
1 'polypeptide(L)'
;MSVLTLSSGFTFDYTNLYGDSKVTAEDLSVAAGQLTKAHQAIVHMRSTGIVKGHLSKDGQPEKVLFTQLPYIQEGHINSPHVLDRLKEFGESLRYKVDTVISFGIGGSFLGNKVLFDIHCGDFYNFKSIEERKGYPKLYFSGNNLDPRRTEELIGHVITEAAVKQGEPYRVTLVVISKSGSTLG
;
A
#
# COMPACT_ATOMS: atom_id res chain seq x y z
N MET A 1 13.24 4.75 31.99
CA MET A 1 12.01 4.20 31.38
C MET A 1 12.37 3.63 30.02
N SER A 2 11.99 2.39 29.72
CA SER A 2 12.31 1.68 28.45
C SER A 2 11.06 1.33 27.63
N VAL A 3 9.91 1.88 28.01
CA VAL A 3 8.63 1.67 27.35
C VAL A 3 7.96 3.04 27.16
N LEU A 4 7.56 3.33 25.92
CA LEU A 4 6.84 4.54 25.54
C LEU A 4 5.46 4.16 25.01
N THR A 5 4.40 4.62 25.68
CA THR A 5 3.02 4.42 25.23
C THR A 5 2.43 5.75 24.75
N LEU A 6 1.92 5.76 23.52
CA LEU A 6 1.25 6.91 22.93
C LEU A 6 -0.24 6.94 23.32
N SER A 7 -0.89 8.09 23.21
CA SER A 7 -2.34 8.25 23.46
C SER A 7 -3.22 7.38 22.55
N SER A 8 -2.69 6.96 21.39
CA SER A 8 -3.33 6.00 20.49
C SER A 8 -3.36 4.56 21.03
N GLY A 9 -2.69 4.28 22.15
CA GLY A 9 -2.50 2.94 22.69
C GLY A 9 -1.30 2.19 22.10
N PHE A 10 -0.62 2.75 21.10
CA PHE A 10 0.61 2.17 20.55
C PHE A 10 1.72 2.20 21.59
N THR A 11 2.34 1.06 21.85
CA THR A 11 3.43 0.94 22.82
C THR A 11 4.71 0.51 22.12
N PHE A 12 5.76 1.31 22.29
CA PHE A 12 7.12 0.99 21.87
C PHE A 12 7.93 0.56 23.09
N ASP A 13 8.13 -0.74 23.23
CA ASP A 13 9.00 -1.34 24.25
C ASP A 13 10.39 -1.56 23.66
N TYR A 14 11.37 -0.80 24.16
CA TYR A 14 12.77 -0.86 23.75
C TYR A 14 13.67 -1.39 24.87
N THR A 15 13.12 -2.15 25.82
CA THR A 15 13.85 -2.77 26.94
C THR A 15 15.01 -3.66 26.48
N ASN A 16 14.85 -4.33 25.33
CA ASN A 16 15.89 -5.19 24.77
C ASN A 16 16.91 -4.44 23.90
N LEU A 17 16.73 -3.13 23.68
CA LEU A 17 17.61 -2.30 22.85
C LEU A 17 18.46 -1.30 23.66
N TYR A 18 18.02 -0.94 24.87
CA TYR A 18 18.65 0.09 25.69
C TYR A 18 19.13 -0.46 27.04
N GLY A 19 20.33 -0.05 27.47
CA GLY A 19 20.94 -0.43 28.75
C GLY A 19 22.40 -0.87 28.63
N ASP A 20 22.96 -1.41 29.72
CA ASP A 20 24.35 -1.86 29.77
C ASP A 20 24.59 -2.97 28.73
N SER A 21 25.70 -2.84 27.99
CA SER A 21 26.06 -3.70 26.85
C SER A 21 25.11 -3.64 25.63
N LYS A 22 24.20 -2.65 25.57
CA LYS A 22 23.32 -2.36 24.42
C LYS A 22 23.58 -0.93 23.92
N VAL A 23 22.56 -0.24 23.41
CA VAL A 23 22.61 1.22 23.21
C VAL A 23 22.55 1.89 24.59
N THR A 24 23.54 2.73 24.88
CA THR A 24 23.69 3.42 26.17
C THR A 24 23.25 4.87 26.10
N ALA A 25 23.20 5.55 27.25
CA ALA A 25 23.00 7.00 27.29
C ALA A 25 24.14 7.77 26.61
N GLU A 26 25.37 7.26 26.69
CA GLU A 26 26.54 7.88 26.06
C GLU A 26 26.43 7.82 24.53
N ASP A 27 26.05 6.67 23.97
CA ASP A 27 25.83 6.52 22.52
C ASP A 27 24.79 7.52 21.99
N LEU A 28 23.68 7.68 22.73
CA LEU A 28 22.64 8.65 22.39
C LEU A 28 23.15 10.10 22.49
N SER A 29 23.99 10.40 23.49
CA SER A 29 24.60 11.73 23.65
C SER A 29 25.54 12.05 22.48
N VAL A 30 26.37 11.10 22.06
CA VAL A 30 27.26 11.23 20.89
C VAL A 30 26.45 11.46 19.61
N ALA A 31 25.31 10.76 19.45
CA ALA A 31 24.45 10.90 18.28
C ALA A 31 23.46 12.08 18.34
N ALA A 32 23.33 12.78 19.48
CA ALA A 32 22.26 13.74 19.74
C ALA A 32 22.17 14.85 18.67
N GLY A 33 23.32 15.36 18.22
CA GLY A 33 23.38 16.38 17.16
C GLY A 33 22.86 15.87 15.81
N GLN A 34 23.13 14.62 15.45
CA GLN A 34 22.63 14.01 14.21
C GLN A 34 21.14 13.69 14.30
N LEU A 35 20.69 13.16 15.44
CA LEU A 35 19.27 12.88 15.70
C LEU A 35 18.43 14.16 15.63
N THR A 36 18.94 15.26 16.20
CA THR A 36 18.27 16.58 16.14
C THR A 36 18.14 17.07 14.69
N LYS A 37 19.21 16.98 13.90
CA LYS A 37 19.17 17.37 12.47
C LYS A 37 18.21 16.50 11.67
N ALA A 38 18.21 15.19 11.89
CA ALA A 38 17.29 14.26 11.24
C ALA A 38 15.83 14.58 11.60
N HIS A 39 15.54 14.83 12.88
CA HIS A 39 14.22 15.23 13.33
C HIS A 39 13.75 16.52 12.66
N GLN A 40 14.59 17.55 12.63
CA GLN A 40 14.29 18.82 11.95
C GLN A 40 14.03 18.63 10.45
N ALA A 41 14.80 17.78 9.77
CA ALA A 41 14.59 17.46 8.36
C ALA A 41 13.23 16.79 8.11
N ILE A 42 12.83 15.85 8.98
CA ILE A 42 11.51 15.21 8.91
C ILE A 42 10.38 16.20 9.19
N VAL A 43 10.52 17.07 10.19
CA VAL A 43 9.53 18.13 10.49
C VAL A 43 9.36 19.06 9.29
N HIS A 44 10.46 19.50 8.69
CA HIS A 44 10.42 20.31 7.47
C HIS A 44 9.69 19.58 6.33
N MET A 45 10.11 18.36 6.00
CA MET A 45 9.48 17.54 4.96
C MET A 45 7.99 17.33 5.20
N ARG A 46 7.56 17.08 6.44
CA ARG A 46 6.12 16.92 6.77
C ARG A 46 5.31 18.15 6.39
N SER A 47 5.86 19.34 6.64
CA SER A 47 5.17 20.61 6.35
C SER A 47 5.23 21.01 4.87
N THR A 48 6.36 20.81 4.19
CA THR A 48 6.60 21.37 2.85
C THR A 48 6.58 20.33 1.73
N GLY A 49 6.80 19.05 2.07
CA GLY A 49 7.13 17.99 1.13
C GLY A 49 8.56 18.06 0.59
N ILE A 50 9.39 19.01 1.02
CA ILE A 50 10.72 19.22 0.45
C ILE A 50 11.76 18.40 1.24
N VAL A 51 12.59 17.66 0.52
CA VAL A 51 13.78 16.99 1.06
C VAL A 51 15.00 17.51 0.34
N LYS A 52 16.01 17.97 1.09
CA LYS A 52 17.26 18.49 0.52
C LYS A 52 17.91 17.43 -0.37
N GLY A 53 18.16 17.78 -1.64
CA GLY A 53 18.81 16.90 -2.60
C GLY A 53 17.89 15.82 -3.21
N HIS A 54 16.59 15.82 -2.88
CA HIS A 54 15.63 14.94 -3.56
C HIS A 54 15.12 15.60 -4.84
N LEU A 55 15.55 15.05 -5.97
CA LEU A 55 15.21 15.52 -7.30
C LEU A 55 14.49 14.41 -8.06
N SER A 56 13.60 14.81 -8.97
CA SER A 56 12.99 13.95 -9.98
C SER A 56 14.05 13.46 -10.97
N LYS A 57 13.64 12.56 -11.87
CA LYS A 57 14.50 12.08 -12.96
C LYS A 57 15.00 13.21 -13.88
N ASP A 58 14.25 14.31 -13.95
CA ASP A 58 14.57 15.49 -14.76
C ASP A 58 15.38 16.54 -13.96
N GLY A 59 15.86 16.18 -12.77
CA GLY A 59 16.66 17.05 -11.92
C GLY A 59 15.89 18.16 -11.21
N GLN A 60 14.55 18.19 -11.31
CA GLN A 60 13.71 19.17 -10.63
C GLN A 60 13.37 18.72 -9.21
N PRO A 61 13.19 19.61 -8.23
CA PRO A 61 12.75 19.22 -6.90
C PRO A 61 11.45 18.39 -6.94
N GLU A 62 11.48 17.15 -6.43
CA GLU A 62 10.29 16.30 -6.31
C GLU A 62 9.78 16.37 -4.86
N LYS A 63 8.46 16.48 -4.69
CA LYS A 63 7.87 16.50 -3.34
C LYS A 63 7.75 15.08 -2.77
N VAL A 64 8.16 14.91 -1.52
CA VAL A 64 8.00 13.70 -0.71
C VAL A 64 6.80 13.87 0.23
N LEU A 65 5.65 13.34 -0.16
CA LEU A 65 4.36 13.63 0.49
C LEU A 65 3.78 12.47 1.30
N PHE A 66 4.49 11.35 1.45
CA PHE A 66 3.93 10.16 2.12
C PHE A 66 3.50 10.42 3.57
N THR A 67 4.19 11.34 4.26
CA THR A 67 3.85 11.72 5.64
C THR A 67 2.56 12.52 5.77
N GLN A 68 2.03 13.03 4.66
CA GLN A 68 0.77 13.78 4.61
C GLN A 68 -0.42 12.86 4.28
N LEU A 69 -0.17 11.64 3.76
CA LEU A 69 -1.22 10.70 3.37
C LEU A 69 -2.21 10.32 4.50
N PRO A 70 -1.80 10.20 5.78
CA PRO A 70 -2.76 9.88 6.84
C PRO A 70 -3.81 10.97 7.10
N TYR A 71 -3.58 12.20 6.63
CA TYR A 71 -4.46 13.34 6.89
C TYR A 71 -5.36 13.59 5.69
N ILE A 72 -6.66 13.32 5.85
CA ILE A 72 -7.67 13.57 4.83
C ILE A 72 -8.09 15.04 4.91
N GLN A 73 -7.61 15.88 3.99
CA GLN A 73 -7.92 17.31 3.96
C GLN A 73 -7.83 17.88 2.54
N GLU A 74 -8.45 19.03 2.31
CA GLU A 74 -8.37 19.70 1.02
C GLU A 74 -6.94 20.13 0.69
N GLY A 75 -6.57 20.00 -0.59
CA GLY A 75 -5.22 20.29 -1.09
C GLY A 75 -4.17 19.20 -0.80
N HIS A 76 -4.50 18.15 -0.03
CA HIS A 76 -3.65 16.97 0.14
C HIS A 76 -3.88 15.92 -0.96
N ILE A 77 -2.96 14.97 -1.09
CA ILE A 77 -3.13 13.80 -1.99
C ILE A 77 -4.40 13.03 -1.60
N ASN A 78 -4.59 12.81 -0.30
CA ASN A 78 -5.82 12.27 0.23
C ASN A 78 -6.72 13.43 0.67
N SER A 79 -7.67 13.79 -0.19
CA SER A 79 -8.76 14.71 0.14
C SER A 79 -10.09 13.94 0.29
N PRO A 80 -11.11 14.52 0.94
CA PRO A 80 -12.44 13.91 1.02
C PRO A 80 -12.96 13.44 -0.35
N HIS A 81 -12.87 14.29 -1.38
CA HIS A 81 -13.32 13.96 -2.72
C HIS A 81 -12.53 12.79 -3.35
N VAL A 82 -11.21 12.70 -3.14
CA VAL A 82 -10.42 11.56 -3.64
C VAL A 82 -10.87 10.26 -2.96
N LEU A 83 -11.11 10.30 -1.66
CA LEU A 83 -11.57 9.15 -0.88
C LEU A 83 -12.98 8.71 -1.31
N ASP A 84 -13.87 9.67 -1.58
CA ASP A 84 -15.22 9.37 -2.05
C ASP A 84 -15.19 8.75 -3.45
N ARG A 85 -14.39 9.29 -4.38
CA ARG A 85 -14.17 8.68 -5.69
C ARG A 85 -13.62 7.25 -5.60
N LEU A 86 -12.72 6.96 -4.66
CA LEU A 86 -12.20 5.61 -4.45
C LEU A 86 -13.27 4.66 -3.92
N LYS A 87 -14.13 5.12 -3.00
CA LYS A 87 -15.28 4.34 -2.51
C LYS A 87 -16.30 4.08 -3.61
N GLU A 88 -16.64 5.11 -4.39
CA GLU A 88 -17.55 5.00 -5.54
C GLU A 88 -17.01 4.01 -6.57
N PHE A 89 -15.70 4.02 -6.84
CA PHE A 89 -15.08 3.02 -7.70
C PHE A 89 -15.27 1.61 -7.12
N GLY A 90 -15.01 1.40 -5.84
CA GLY A 90 -15.25 0.11 -5.18
C GLY A 90 -16.71 -0.36 -5.27
N GLU A 91 -17.67 0.52 -4.97
CA GLU A 91 -19.10 0.22 -5.09
C GLU A 91 -19.52 -0.03 -6.55
N SER A 92 -18.88 0.62 -7.53
CA SER A 92 -19.18 0.41 -8.94
C SER A 92 -18.87 -1.02 -9.43
N LEU A 93 -17.96 -1.73 -8.75
CA LEU A 93 -17.59 -3.12 -9.06
C LEU A 93 -18.52 -4.12 -8.37
N ARG A 94 -19.15 -3.71 -7.27
CA ARG A 94 -19.95 -4.57 -6.40
C ARG A 94 -21.17 -5.14 -7.16
N TYR A 95 -21.33 -6.45 -7.13
CA TYR A 95 -22.33 -7.23 -7.90
C TYR A 95 -22.25 -7.09 -9.42
N LYS A 96 -21.29 -6.33 -9.96
CA LYS A 96 -21.16 -6.04 -11.39
C LYS A 96 -19.89 -6.64 -12.00
N VAL A 97 -18.89 -6.95 -11.19
CA VAL A 97 -17.61 -7.52 -11.62
C VAL A 97 -17.37 -8.79 -10.83
N ASP A 98 -16.89 -9.83 -11.52
CA ASP A 98 -16.61 -11.14 -10.91
C ASP A 98 -15.20 -11.16 -10.32
N THR A 99 -14.24 -10.62 -11.07
CA THR A 99 -12.81 -10.63 -10.72
C THR A 99 -12.14 -9.29 -11.02
N VAL A 100 -11.32 -8.83 -10.07
CA VAL A 100 -10.34 -7.77 -10.26
C VAL A 100 -8.94 -8.37 -10.29
N ILE A 101 -8.10 -7.93 -11.23
CA ILE A 101 -6.68 -8.30 -11.29
C ILE A 101 -5.86 -7.02 -11.15
N SER A 102 -5.13 -6.90 -10.04
CA SER A 102 -4.19 -5.81 -9.80
C SER A 102 -2.83 -6.15 -10.38
N PHE A 103 -2.37 -5.35 -11.35
CA PHE A 103 -1.04 -5.45 -11.94
C PHE A 103 -0.10 -4.40 -11.35
N GLY A 104 1.00 -4.86 -10.79
CA GLY A 104 2.02 -3.99 -10.22
C GLY A 104 3.23 -4.78 -9.73
N ILE A 105 4.32 -4.09 -9.43
CA ILE A 105 5.56 -4.65 -8.89
C ILE A 105 6.13 -3.72 -7.81
N GLY A 106 6.88 -4.29 -6.87
CA GLY A 106 7.43 -3.54 -5.75
C GLY A 106 6.33 -2.86 -4.93
N GLY A 107 6.40 -1.53 -4.78
CA GLY A 107 5.43 -0.77 -4.00
C GLY A 107 3.98 -0.85 -4.51
N SER A 108 3.77 -0.99 -5.83
CA SER A 108 2.42 -1.11 -6.41
C SER A 108 1.81 -2.51 -6.29
N PHE A 109 2.59 -3.48 -5.84
CA PHE A 109 2.13 -4.83 -5.51
C PHE A 109 2.02 -5.03 -3.99
N LEU A 110 3.13 -4.82 -3.27
CA LEU A 110 3.28 -5.25 -1.89
C LEU A 110 2.32 -4.53 -0.95
N GLY A 111 2.12 -3.22 -1.15
CA GLY A 111 1.19 -2.44 -0.33
C GLY A 111 -0.25 -2.97 -0.44
N ASN A 112 -0.71 -3.21 -1.68
CA ASN A 112 -2.06 -3.72 -1.92
C ASN A 112 -2.22 -5.17 -1.42
N LYS A 113 -1.20 -6.02 -1.64
CA LYS A 113 -1.23 -7.42 -1.21
C LYS A 113 -1.27 -7.55 0.31
N VAL A 114 -0.44 -6.79 1.05
CA VAL A 114 -0.42 -6.83 2.52
C VAL A 114 -1.75 -6.36 3.11
N LEU A 115 -2.33 -5.27 2.59
CA LEU A 115 -3.65 -4.81 3.04
C LEU A 115 -4.73 -5.86 2.79
N PHE A 116 -4.72 -6.49 1.60
CA PHE A 116 -5.64 -7.56 1.30
C PHE A 116 -5.46 -8.76 2.25
N ASP A 117 -4.24 -9.21 2.49
CA ASP A 117 -3.98 -10.37 3.36
C ASP A 117 -4.43 -10.14 4.80
N ILE A 118 -4.16 -8.95 5.35
CA ILE A 118 -4.55 -8.58 6.72
C ILE A 118 -6.08 -8.53 6.88
N HIS A 119 -6.79 -7.97 5.88
CA HIS A 119 -8.23 -7.73 5.99
C HIS A 119 -9.11 -8.87 5.46
N CYS A 120 -8.64 -9.59 4.44
CA CYS A 120 -9.44 -10.57 3.70
C CYS A 120 -9.01 -12.02 4.00
N GLY A 121 -7.71 -12.24 4.20
CA GLY A 121 -7.08 -13.55 4.42
C GLY A 121 -7.02 -14.44 3.17
N ASP A 122 -6.34 -15.58 3.30
CA ASP A 122 -6.03 -16.48 2.17
C ASP A 122 -7.27 -17.05 1.47
N PHE A 123 -8.35 -17.24 2.22
CA PHE A 123 -9.56 -17.89 1.72
C PHE A 123 -10.59 -16.93 1.12
N TYR A 124 -10.29 -15.63 1.01
CA TYR A 124 -11.25 -14.64 0.52
C TYR A 124 -11.83 -14.99 -0.86
N ASN A 125 -11.00 -15.43 -1.81
CA ASN A 125 -11.46 -15.76 -3.16
C ASN A 125 -12.29 -17.06 -3.24
N PHE A 126 -12.29 -17.87 -2.18
CA PHE A 126 -13.13 -19.07 -2.07
C PHE A 126 -14.50 -18.77 -1.47
N LYS A 127 -14.69 -17.58 -0.89
CA LYS A 127 -15.97 -17.13 -0.36
C LYS A 127 -17.00 -16.92 -1.47
N SER A 128 -18.25 -17.24 -1.17
CA SER A 128 -19.41 -16.87 -1.98
C SER A 128 -19.50 -15.36 -2.22
N ILE A 129 -20.34 -14.95 -3.17
CA ILE A 129 -20.57 -13.53 -3.44
C ILE A 129 -21.14 -12.85 -2.20
N GLU A 130 -22.03 -13.52 -1.48
CA GLU A 130 -22.70 -13.06 -0.27
C GLU A 130 -21.71 -12.86 0.88
N GLU A 131 -20.82 -13.83 1.10
CA GLU A 131 -19.74 -13.74 2.11
C GLU A 131 -18.73 -12.63 1.79
N ARG A 132 -18.52 -12.31 0.50
CA ARG A 132 -17.75 -11.15 0.04
C ARG A 132 -18.58 -9.86 -0.02
N LYS A 133 -19.84 -9.89 0.42
CA LYS A 133 -20.78 -8.75 0.37
C LYS A 133 -20.96 -8.17 -1.04
N GLY A 134 -20.81 -8.98 -2.07
CA GLY A 134 -20.93 -8.56 -3.47
C GLY A 134 -19.64 -8.07 -4.12
N TYR A 135 -18.53 -7.92 -3.38
CA TYR A 135 -17.26 -7.48 -3.98
C TYR A 135 -16.59 -8.60 -4.78
N PRO A 136 -15.88 -8.29 -5.88
CA PRO A 136 -15.23 -9.28 -6.75
C PRO A 136 -14.16 -10.09 -6.02
N LYS A 137 -13.76 -11.21 -6.64
CA LYS A 137 -12.49 -11.89 -6.32
C LYS A 137 -11.35 -10.94 -6.67
N LEU A 138 -10.24 -11.00 -5.93
CA LEU A 138 -9.07 -10.14 -6.17
C LEU A 138 -7.82 -10.99 -6.36
N TYR A 139 -7.16 -10.82 -7.50
CA TYR A 139 -5.88 -11.43 -7.82
C TYR A 139 -4.80 -10.38 -8.03
N PHE A 140 -3.55 -10.78 -7.84
CA PHE A 140 -2.38 -9.92 -7.99
C PHE A 140 -1.40 -10.55 -8.98
N SER A 141 -0.96 -9.75 -9.95
CA SER A 141 -0.04 -10.15 -11.02
C SER A 141 0.90 -9.00 -11.41
N GLY A 142 1.77 -9.24 -12.39
CA GLY A 142 2.76 -8.26 -12.88
C GLY A 142 3.93 -8.02 -11.93
N ASN A 143 4.06 -8.85 -10.88
CA ASN A 143 5.16 -8.78 -9.91
C ASN A 143 6.36 -9.66 -10.28
N ASN A 144 6.25 -10.43 -11.36
CA ASN A 144 7.34 -11.19 -11.98
C ASN A 144 7.04 -11.44 -13.47
N LEU A 145 8.11 -11.70 -14.22
CA LEU A 145 8.06 -12.10 -15.64
C LEU A 145 7.98 -13.63 -15.79
N ASP A 146 7.20 -14.33 -14.96
CA ASP A 146 6.98 -15.77 -15.14
C ASP A 146 5.81 -16.02 -16.10
N PRO A 147 6.07 -16.46 -17.35
CA PRO A 147 5.00 -16.72 -18.32
C PRO A 147 4.05 -17.82 -17.83
N ARG A 148 4.54 -18.80 -17.04
CA ARG A 148 3.70 -19.88 -16.52
C ARG A 148 2.67 -19.36 -15.53
N ARG A 149 3.08 -18.47 -14.62
CA ARG A 149 2.16 -17.83 -13.66
C ARG A 149 1.07 -17.04 -14.40
N THR A 150 1.45 -16.35 -15.47
CA THR A 150 0.50 -15.58 -16.29
C THR A 150 -0.47 -16.51 -17.01
N GLU A 151 0.03 -17.60 -17.60
CA GLU A 151 -0.78 -18.63 -18.24
C GLU A 151 -1.75 -19.30 -17.26
N GLU A 152 -1.28 -19.66 -16.07
CA GLU A 152 -2.10 -20.23 -14.99
C GLU A 152 -3.23 -19.27 -14.56
N LEU A 153 -2.92 -17.98 -14.40
CA LEU A 153 -3.93 -16.96 -14.05
C LEU A 153 -4.98 -16.82 -15.17
N ILE A 154 -4.55 -16.77 -16.43
CA ILE A 154 -5.46 -16.70 -17.57
C ILE A 154 -6.35 -17.96 -17.63
N GLY A 155 -5.74 -19.14 -17.52
CA GLY A 155 -6.46 -20.42 -17.51
C GLY A 155 -7.47 -20.51 -16.37
N HIS A 156 -7.10 -20.03 -15.19
CA HIS A 156 -8.00 -19.94 -14.03
C HIS A 156 -9.21 -19.04 -14.31
N VAL A 157 -8.99 -17.84 -14.84
CA VAL A 157 -10.09 -16.90 -15.19
C VAL A 157 -10.98 -17.46 -16.29
N ILE A 158 -10.42 -18.14 -17.30
CA ILE A 158 -11.20 -18.81 -18.35
C ILE A 158 -12.06 -19.94 -17.75
N THR A 159 -11.49 -20.72 -16.83
CA THR A 159 -12.21 -21.80 -16.15
C THR A 159 -13.39 -21.26 -15.34
N GLU A 160 -13.15 -20.21 -14.55
CA GLU A 160 -14.20 -19.50 -13.81
C GLU A 160 -15.31 -18.97 -14.72
N ALA A 161 -14.93 -18.41 -15.88
CA ALA A 161 -15.88 -17.92 -16.86
C ALA A 161 -16.73 -19.04 -17.49
N ALA A 162 -16.14 -20.21 -17.75
CA ALA A 162 -16.84 -21.36 -18.31
C ALA A 162 -17.84 -22.00 -17.32
N VAL A 163 -17.55 -21.93 -16.02
CA VAL A 163 -18.44 -22.47 -14.96
C VAL A 163 -19.61 -21.53 -14.67
N LYS A 164 -19.45 -20.22 -14.90
CA LYS A 164 -20.52 -19.23 -14.69
C LYS A 164 -21.65 -19.43 -15.69
N GLN A 165 -22.88 -19.54 -15.18
CA GLN A 165 -24.09 -19.69 -15.99
C GLN A 165 -24.82 -18.35 -16.19
N GLY A 166 -25.47 -18.19 -17.35
CA GLY A 166 -26.45 -17.13 -17.61
C GLY A 166 -25.88 -15.74 -17.95
N GLU A 167 -24.78 -15.32 -17.32
CA GLU A 167 -24.16 -14.02 -17.58
C GLU A 167 -22.68 -14.12 -17.96
N PRO A 168 -22.17 -13.18 -18.78
CA PRO A 168 -20.74 -13.06 -19.02
C PRO A 168 -19.94 -12.91 -17.72
N TYR A 169 -18.75 -13.50 -17.71
CA TYR A 169 -17.77 -13.28 -16.66
C TYR A 169 -17.05 -11.94 -16.89
N ARG A 170 -17.17 -11.01 -15.95
CA ARG A 170 -16.68 -9.64 -16.06
C ARG A 170 -15.41 -9.48 -15.23
N VAL A 171 -14.35 -9.03 -15.89
CA VAL A 171 -13.02 -8.82 -15.29
C VAL A 171 -12.65 -7.35 -15.37
N THR A 172 -12.10 -6.81 -14.29
CA THR A 172 -11.49 -5.47 -14.25
C THR A 172 -9.99 -5.58 -14.00
N LEU A 173 -9.20 -4.91 -14.83
CA LEU A 173 -7.75 -4.84 -14.67
C LEU A 173 -7.39 -3.50 -14.03
N VAL A 174 -6.64 -3.54 -12.93
CA VAL A 174 -6.11 -2.34 -12.26
C VAL A 174 -4.61 -2.33 -12.46
N VAL A 175 -4.13 -1.49 -13.37
CA VAL A 175 -2.71 -1.41 -13.72
C VAL A 175 -2.06 -0.23 -13.00
N ILE A 176 -1.05 -0.50 -12.16
CA ILE A 176 -0.40 0.51 -11.31
C ILE A 176 1.11 0.52 -11.58
N SER A 177 1.57 1.57 -12.27
CA SER A 177 2.98 1.89 -12.48
C SER A 177 3.23 3.38 -12.27
N LYS A 178 4.18 3.73 -11.38
CA LYS A 178 4.57 5.15 -11.18
C LYS A 178 5.18 5.74 -12.45
N SER A 179 5.97 4.97 -13.20
CA SER A 179 6.65 5.47 -14.41
C SER A 179 5.80 5.33 -15.68
N GLY A 180 4.71 4.58 -15.65
CA GLY A 180 3.93 4.20 -16.84
C GLY A 180 4.65 3.24 -17.79
N SER A 181 5.94 2.96 -17.54
CA SER A 181 6.84 2.18 -18.38
C SER A 181 7.48 1.01 -17.64
N THR A 182 6.95 0.66 -16.47
CA THR A 182 7.48 -0.47 -15.70
C THR A 182 7.22 -1.75 -16.48
N LEU A 183 8.29 -2.36 -16.97
CA LEU A 183 8.27 -3.73 -17.48
C LEU A 183 8.07 -4.64 -16.27
N GLY A 184 6.90 -5.28 -16.20
CA GLY A 184 6.51 -6.25 -15.17
C GLY A 184 6.25 -7.60 -15.81
#